data_AF-A0A1E5GA74-F1
#
_entry.id   AF-A0A1E5GA74-F1
#
_cell.length_a   1.000
_cell.length_b   1.000
_cell.length_c   1.000
_cell.angle_alpha   90.00
_cell.angle_beta   90.00
_cell.angle_gamma   90.00
#
_symmetry.space_group_name_H-M   'P 1'
#
loop_
_entity.id
_entity.type
_entity.pdbx_description
1 polymer ?
#
loop_
_entity_poly.entity_id
_entity_poly.type
_entity_poly.pdbx_seq_one_letter_code
_entity_poly.pdbx_strand_id
1 'polypeptide(L)'
;MCQKLQIFLKENKANFLIKYDSVRENNKYTVMLFDTEKKERIAGGDTNSISETEQNILNDTRSDVDFDEINKLFYKIQNSLKKDVEYVLMLSMNYSEEYLDYIIYVDESGNISHNKFDSYKELEDFVGKSYG
;
A
#
# COMPACT_ATOMS: atom_id res chain seq x y z
N MET A 1 -8.77 -20.31 3.80
CA MET A 1 -7.32 -20.49 3.51
C MET A 1 -6.96 -19.18 2.90
N CYS A 2 -6.21 -18.36 3.65
CA CYS A 2 -6.01 -16.98 3.29
C CYS A 2 -5.17 -16.86 2.02
N GLN A 3 -5.66 -16.14 1.02
CA GLN A 3 -4.93 -15.82 -0.20
C GLN A 3 -3.93 -14.70 0.10
N LYS A 4 -2.72 -14.81 -0.47
CA LYS A 4 -1.79 -13.68 -0.46
C LYS A 4 -2.37 -12.51 -1.27
N LEU A 5 -2.21 -11.27 -0.81
CA LEU A 5 -2.66 -10.07 -1.51
C LEU A 5 -2.20 -10.04 -2.99
N GLN A 6 -0.95 -10.41 -3.27
CA GLN A 6 -0.41 -10.47 -4.64
C GLN A 6 -1.24 -11.41 -5.55
N ILE A 7 -1.69 -12.55 -5.02
CA ILE A 7 -2.51 -13.51 -5.78
C ILE A 7 -3.88 -12.91 -6.04
N PHE A 8 -4.51 -12.37 -5.00
CA PHE A 8 -5.81 -11.73 -5.09
C PHE A 8 -5.84 -10.60 -6.13
N LEU A 9 -4.83 -9.73 -6.15
CA LEU A 9 -4.72 -8.65 -7.12
C LEU A 9 -4.61 -9.13 -8.57
N LYS A 10 -3.87 -10.22 -8.81
CA LYS A 10 -3.75 -10.81 -10.15
C LYS A 10 -5.06 -11.45 -10.60
N GLU A 11 -5.69 -12.25 -9.74
CA GLU A 11 -6.94 -12.94 -10.05
C GLU A 11 -8.09 -11.96 -10.35
N ASN A 12 -8.10 -10.82 -9.66
CA ASN A 12 -9.16 -9.81 -9.77
C ASN A 12 -8.78 -8.61 -10.64
N LYS A 13 -7.60 -8.64 -11.29
CA LYS A 13 -7.05 -7.53 -12.08
C LYS A 13 -7.20 -6.19 -11.35
N ALA A 14 -6.63 -6.13 -10.16
CA ALA A 14 -6.78 -5.02 -9.24
C ALA A 14 -5.44 -4.44 -8.78
N ASN A 15 -5.45 -3.17 -8.39
CA ASN A 15 -4.34 -2.49 -7.74
C ASN A 15 -4.67 -2.23 -6.27
N PHE A 16 -3.65 -2.26 -5.43
CA PHE A 16 -3.76 -1.88 -4.02
C PHE A 16 -2.89 -0.67 -3.72
N LEU A 17 -3.41 0.24 -2.90
CA LEU A 17 -2.70 1.41 -2.41
C LEU A 17 -2.91 1.55 -0.90
N ILE A 18 -1.81 1.80 -0.20
CA ILE A 18 -1.81 2.33 1.16
C ILE A 18 -0.98 3.61 1.20
N LYS A 19 -1.59 4.70 1.68
CA LYS A 19 -0.98 6.02 1.80
C LYS A 19 -1.10 6.52 3.23
N TYR A 20 -0.07 7.20 3.71
CA TYR A 20 -0.11 8.07 4.89
C TYR A 20 0.28 9.50 4.48
N ASP A 21 -0.44 10.47 5.03
CA ASP A 21 -0.29 11.90 4.77
C ASP A 21 -0.25 12.62 6.12
N SER A 22 0.95 13.00 6.56
CA SER A 22 1.14 13.55 7.91
C SER A 22 0.52 14.94 8.08
N VAL A 23 0.32 15.67 6.97
CA VAL A 23 -0.18 17.06 6.93
C VAL A 23 -1.68 17.11 7.21
N ARG A 24 -2.41 16.02 6.91
CA ARG A 24 -3.85 15.94 7.17
C ARG A 24 -4.12 15.90 8.67
N GLU A 25 -5.06 16.73 9.15
CA GLU A 25 -5.48 16.69 10.56
C GLU A 25 -6.26 15.41 10.90
N ASN A 26 -7.13 14.97 10.00
CA ASN A 26 -7.97 13.78 10.12
C ASN A 26 -7.85 12.90 8.88
N ASN A 27 -8.13 11.61 9.02
CA ASN A 27 -8.06 10.61 7.95
C ASN A 27 -6.71 10.62 7.25
N LYS A 28 -5.65 10.51 8.08
CA LYS A 28 -4.26 10.54 7.64
C LYS A 28 -3.89 9.41 6.70
N TYR A 29 -4.68 8.32 6.69
CA TYR A 29 -4.47 7.21 5.78
C TYR A 29 -5.44 7.24 4.62
N THR A 30 -5.01 6.67 3.51
CA THR A 30 -5.89 6.26 2.42
C THR A 30 -5.56 4.81 2.08
N VAL A 31 -6.55 3.91 2.16
CA VAL A 31 -6.40 2.50 1.78
C VAL A 31 -7.41 2.21 0.68
N MET A 32 -6.95 1.77 -0.49
CA MET A 32 -7.81 1.62 -1.66
C MET A 32 -7.48 0.38 -2.48
N LEU A 33 -8.53 -0.23 -3.01
CA LEU A 33 -8.49 -1.27 -4.02
C LEU A 33 -9.13 -0.72 -5.32
N PHE A 34 -8.44 -0.84 -6.44
CA PHE A 34 -8.87 -0.30 -7.74
C PHE A 34 -8.94 -1.38 -8.81
N ASP A 35 -9.96 -1.33 -9.66
CA ASP A 35 -10.10 -2.18 -10.85
C ASP A 35 -9.23 -1.61 -11.98
N THR A 36 -8.32 -2.41 -12.53
CA THR A 36 -7.38 -1.94 -13.55
C THR A 36 -8.01 -1.83 -14.93
N GLU A 37 -9.04 -2.62 -15.22
CA GLU A 37 -9.74 -2.61 -16.52
C GLU A 37 -10.71 -1.43 -16.60
N LYS A 38 -11.51 -1.25 -15.54
CA LYS A 38 -12.54 -0.21 -15.47
C LYS A 38 -12.00 1.14 -15.00
N LYS A 39 -10.79 1.16 -14.43
CA LYS A 39 -10.17 2.37 -13.85
C LYS A 39 -11.04 3.01 -12.77
N GLU A 40 -11.72 2.19 -12.00
CA GLU A 40 -12.63 2.63 -10.93
C GLU A 40 -12.22 2.06 -9.57
N ARG A 41 -12.65 2.73 -8.50
CA ARG A 41 -12.44 2.23 -7.14
C ARG A 41 -13.38 1.04 -6.89
N ILE A 42 -12.82 -0.09 -6.45
CA ILE A 42 -13.59 -1.24 -5.98
C ILE A 42 -14.02 -1.01 -4.53
N ALA A 43 -13.07 -0.72 -3.64
CA ALA A 43 -13.32 -0.58 -2.21
C ALA A 43 -12.28 0.34 -1.53
N GLY A 44 -12.60 0.76 -0.31
CA GLY A 44 -11.74 1.59 0.54
C GLY A 44 -11.94 3.10 0.41
N GLY A 45 -11.04 3.86 1.01
CA GLY A 45 -11.10 5.31 1.09
C GLY A 45 -10.16 5.90 2.14
N ASP A 46 -10.38 7.18 2.43
CA ASP A 46 -9.70 7.89 3.51
C ASP A 46 -10.13 7.32 4.87
N THR A 47 -9.16 7.08 5.76
CA THR A 47 -9.37 6.38 7.02
C THR A 47 -8.36 6.81 8.09
N ASN A 48 -8.69 6.53 9.35
CA ASN A 48 -7.75 6.61 10.47
C ASN A 48 -7.23 5.22 10.90
N SER A 49 -7.77 4.15 10.34
CA SER A 49 -7.45 2.76 10.67
C SER A 49 -7.33 1.93 9.41
N ILE A 50 -6.10 1.55 9.07
CA ILE A 50 -5.81 0.66 7.94
C ILE A 50 -6.55 -0.66 8.12
N SER A 51 -6.43 -1.28 9.30
CA SER A 51 -7.02 -2.58 9.59
C SER A 51 -8.54 -2.59 9.50
N GLU A 52 -9.22 -1.51 9.93
CA GLU A 52 -10.67 -1.42 9.78
C GLU A 52 -11.08 -1.35 8.31
N THR A 53 -10.35 -0.56 7.50
CA THR A 53 -10.63 -0.46 6.06
C THR A 53 -10.33 -1.75 5.33
N GLU A 54 -9.29 -2.48 5.72
CA GLU A 54 -9.01 -3.82 5.18
C GLU A 54 -10.12 -4.81 5.51
N GLN A 55 -10.66 -4.81 6.73
CA GLN A 55 -11.81 -5.64 7.08
C GLN A 55 -13.04 -5.29 6.24
N ASN A 56 -13.28 -4.01 5.97
CA ASN A 56 -14.34 -3.61 5.06
C ASN A 56 -14.09 -4.11 3.63
N ILE A 57 -12.85 -4.03 3.14
CA ILE A 57 -12.49 -4.60 1.83
C ILE A 57 -12.80 -6.10 1.80
N LEU A 58 -12.36 -6.87 2.80
CA LEU A 58 -12.62 -8.31 2.91
C LEU A 58 -14.12 -8.64 2.88
N ASN A 59 -14.94 -7.84 3.58
CA ASN A 59 -16.38 -8.00 3.62
C ASN A 59 -17.04 -7.67 2.28
N ASP A 60 -16.61 -6.58 1.63
CA ASP A 60 -17.15 -6.11 0.35
C ASP A 60 -16.82 -7.07 -0.79
N THR A 61 -15.58 -7.57 -0.84
CA THR A 61 -15.10 -8.51 -1.86
C THR A 61 -15.45 -9.96 -1.54
N ARG A 62 -15.91 -10.24 -0.32
CA ARG A 62 -16.13 -11.60 0.23
C ARG A 62 -14.91 -12.50 0.06
N SER A 63 -13.72 -11.92 0.24
CA SER A 63 -12.43 -12.61 0.07
C SER A 63 -11.74 -12.83 1.41
N ASP A 64 -10.95 -13.89 1.49
CA ASP A 64 -10.06 -14.19 2.63
C ASP A 64 -8.63 -13.82 2.20
N VAL A 65 -8.22 -12.55 2.38
CA VAL A 65 -6.96 -11.98 1.88
C VAL A 65 -6.06 -11.55 3.04
N ASP A 66 -4.77 -11.88 2.94
CA ASP A 66 -3.74 -11.53 3.92
C ASP A 66 -3.03 -10.23 3.54
N PHE A 67 -3.16 -9.20 4.38
CA PHE A 67 -2.49 -7.91 4.26
C PHE A 67 -1.26 -7.75 5.17
N ASP A 68 -0.93 -8.75 6.00
CA ASP A 68 0.06 -8.59 7.07
C ASP A 68 1.44 -8.21 6.55
N GLU A 69 1.91 -8.88 5.49
CA GLU A 69 3.27 -8.66 4.97
C GLU A 69 3.41 -7.23 4.44
N ILE A 70 2.42 -6.74 3.68
CA ILE A 70 2.46 -5.38 3.10
C ILE A 70 2.34 -4.31 4.18
N ASN A 71 1.51 -4.54 5.20
CA ASN A 71 1.36 -3.64 6.33
C ASN A 71 2.63 -3.55 7.17
N LYS A 72 3.31 -4.68 7.40
CA LYS A 72 4.60 -4.70 8.10
C LYS A 72 5.64 -3.84 7.37
N LEU A 73 5.73 -3.96 6.04
CA LEU A 73 6.63 -3.11 5.24
C LEU A 73 6.25 -1.64 5.34
N PHE A 74 4.96 -1.31 5.18
CA PHE A 74 4.48 0.06 5.25
C PHE A 74 4.79 0.72 6.59
N TYR A 75 4.43 0.07 7.71
CA TYR A 75 4.70 0.59 9.05
C TYR A 75 6.20 0.66 9.35
N LYS A 76 7.00 -0.27 8.81
CA LYS A 76 8.46 -0.21 8.96
C LYS A 76 9.04 1.05 8.32
N ILE A 77 8.64 1.35 7.08
CA ILE A 77 9.02 2.60 6.40
C ILE A 77 8.54 3.78 7.23
N GLN A 78 7.24 3.86 7.52
CA GLN A 78 6.63 4.98 8.25
C GLN A 78 7.33 5.28 9.59
N ASN A 79 7.66 4.25 10.36
CA ASN A 79 8.31 4.40 11.67
C ASN A 79 9.78 4.81 11.59
N SER A 80 10.44 4.56 10.46
CA SER A 80 11.82 5.00 10.22
C SER A 80 11.91 6.50 9.83
N LEU A 81 10.82 7.08 9.34
CA LEU A 81 10.76 8.49 8.97
C LEU A 81 10.64 9.36 10.22
N LYS A 82 11.18 10.58 10.14
CA LYS A 82 11.21 11.53 11.27
C LYS A 82 9.80 12.03 11.60
N LYS A 83 9.33 11.79 12.82
CA LYS A 83 7.96 12.13 13.25
C LYS A 83 7.68 13.63 13.35
N ASP A 84 8.72 14.45 13.46
CA ASP A 84 8.66 15.91 13.52
C ASP A 84 8.69 16.58 12.14
N VAL A 85 8.84 15.81 11.06
CA VAL A 85 8.83 16.29 9.68
C VAL A 85 7.50 15.95 9.04
N GLU A 86 6.93 16.89 8.28
CA GLU A 86 5.78 16.60 7.43
C GLU A 86 6.21 15.74 6.23
N TYR A 87 5.51 14.63 6.03
CA TYR A 87 5.76 13.72 4.93
C TYR A 87 4.50 13.02 4.40
N VAL A 88 4.61 12.59 3.15
CA VAL A 88 3.68 11.66 2.51
C VAL A 88 4.41 10.36 2.21
N LEU A 89 3.83 9.24 2.64
CA LEU A 89 4.31 7.90 2.31
C LEU A 89 3.22 7.18 1.52
N MET A 90 3.58 6.58 0.38
CA MET A 90 2.70 5.70 -0.38
C MET A 90 3.43 4.40 -0.68
N LEU A 91 2.73 3.28 -0.46
CA LEU A 91 3.13 1.96 -0.92
C LEU A 91 2.00 1.43 -1.80
N SER A 92 2.32 1.07 -3.04
CA SER A 92 1.33 0.54 -3.98
C SER A 92 1.80 -0.74 -4.66
N MET A 93 0.84 -1.59 -4.98
CA MET A 93 0.99 -2.82 -5.74
C MET A 93 0.12 -2.68 -6.98
N ASN A 94 0.76 -2.55 -8.13
CA ASN A 94 0.10 -2.22 -9.39
C ASN A 94 0.17 -3.42 -10.34
N TYR A 95 -0.98 -4.02 -10.61
CA TYR A 95 -1.16 -5.02 -11.64
C TYR A 95 -1.31 -4.35 -13.01
N SER A 96 -0.43 -4.70 -13.93
CA SER A 96 -0.46 -4.25 -15.33
C SER A 96 0.10 -5.35 -16.20
N GLU A 97 -0.50 -5.59 -17.37
CA GLU A 97 0.06 -6.49 -18.40
C GLU A 97 0.58 -7.84 -17.85
N GLU A 98 -0.20 -8.46 -16.94
CA GLU A 98 0.09 -9.75 -16.28
C GLU A 98 1.21 -9.76 -15.21
N TYR A 99 1.84 -8.62 -14.91
CA TYR A 99 2.82 -8.49 -13.85
C TYR A 99 2.35 -7.56 -12.72
N LEU A 100 3.01 -7.66 -11.56
CA LEU A 100 2.82 -6.77 -10.42
C LEU A 100 4.07 -5.94 -10.24
N ASP A 101 3.91 -4.63 -10.25
CA ASP A 101 4.93 -3.67 -9.86
C ASP A 101 4.67 -3.17 -8.44
N TYR A 102 5.75 -2.91 -7.71
CA TYR A 102 5.69 -2.38 -6.35
C TYR A 102 6.31 -1.00 -6.34
N ILE A 103 5.65 -0.03 -5.73
CA ILE A 103 6.14 1.35 -5.71
C ILE A 103 6.13 1.86 -4.28
N ILE A 104 7.28 2.38 -3.85
CA ILE A 104 7.39 3.24 -2.66
C ILE A 104 7.59 4.67 -3.13
N TYR A 105 6.72 5.56 -2.65
CA TYR A 105 6.88 7.00 -2.77
C TYR A 105 6.98 7.61 -1.37
N VAL A 106 8.01 8.41 -1.15
CA VAL A 106 8.22 9.18 0.08
C VAL A 106 8.50 10.62 -0.31
N ASP A 107 7.70 11.54 0.21
CA ASP A 107 7.87 12.97 0.05
C ASP A 107 8.07 13.58 1.43
N GLU A 108 9.32 13.89 1.76
CA GLU A 108 9.69 14.64 2.96
C GLU A 108 10.11 16.04 2.51
N SER A 109 9.87 17.05 3.35
CA SER A 109 10.24 18.45 3.03
C SER A 109 11.67 18.59 2.48
N GLY A 110 11.79 18.74 1.15
CA GLY A 110 13.05 18.90 0.44
C GLY A 110 13.73 17.61 -0.07
N ASN A 111 13.11 16.44 0.11
CA ASN A 111 13.60 15.15 -0.37
C ASN A 111 12.45 14.25 -0.84
N ILE A 112 12.38 14.01 -2.16
CA ILE A 112 11.41 13.11 -2.77
C ILE A 112 12.13 11.85 -3.22
N SER A 113 11.65 10.71 -2.75
CA SER A 113 12.11 9.39 -3.13
C SER A 113 10.98 8.61 -3.81
N HIS A 114 11.27 8.05 -4.97
CA HIS A 114 10.34 7.25 -5.74
C HIS A 114 11.07 6.02 -6.28
N ASN A 115 10.75 4.85 -5.73
CA ASN A 115 11.40 3.59 -6.08
C ASN A 115 10.36 2.60 -6.58
N LYS A 116 10.65 1.99 -7.73
CA LYS A 116 9.84 0.95 -8.35
C LYS A 116 10.60 -0.37 -8.30
N PHE A 117 9.89 -1.47 -8.03
CA PHE A 117 10.43 -2.82 -7.95
C PHE A 117 9.54 -3.77 -8.76
N ASP A 118 10.15 -4.74 -9.43
CA ASP A 118 9.44 -5.68 -10.30
C ASP A 118 9.11 -6.99 -9.54
N SER A 119 9.54 -7.10 -8.28
CA SER A 119 9.18 -8.21 -7.40
C SER A 119 9.00 -7.79 -5.95
N TYR A 120 8.17 -8.55 -5.22
CA TYR A 120 7.97 -8.34 -3.79
C TYR A 120 9.26 -8.52 -2.98
N LYS A 121 10.14 -9.42 -3.43
CA LYS A 121 11.43 -9.68 -2.77
C LYS A 121 12.35 -8.48 -2.88
N GLU A 122 12.43 -7.84 -4.04
CA GLU A 122 13.24 -6.62 -4.23
C GLU A 122 12.75 -5.48 -3.33
N LEU A 123 11.43 -5.31 -3.23
CA LEU A 123 10.81 -4.38 -2.30
C LEU A 123 11.21 -4.68 -0.85
N GLU A 124 11.06 -5.94 -0.41
CA GLU A 124 11.39 -6.37 0.94
C GLU A 124 12.88 -6.16 1.26
N ASP A 125 13.77 -6.56 0.36
CA ASP A 125 15.22 -6.37 0.49
C ASP A 125 15.59 -4.88 0.58
N PHE A 126 14.95 -4.03 -0.23
CA PHE A 126 15.16 -2.58 -0.20
C PHE A 126 14.71 -1.98 1.13
N VAL A 127 13.51 -2.34 1.60
CA VAL A 127 12.99 -1.83 2.88
C VAL A 127 13.86 -2.31 4.05
N GLY A 128 14.32 -3.55 3.99
CA GLY A 128 15.25 -4.11 4.97
C GLY A 128 16.57 -3.36 5.07
N LYS A 129 17.12 -2.90 3.94
CA LYS A 129 18.40 -2.16 3.89
C LYS A 129 18.25 -0.68 4.22
N SER A 130 17.16 -0.06 3.77
CA SER A 130 16.99 1.40 3.80
C SER A 130 16.28 1.90 5.05
N TYR A 131 15.45 1.06 5.67
CA TYR A 131 14.58 1.41 6.78
C TYR A 131 14.62 0.37 7.93
N GLY A 132 15.65 -0.49 7.94
CA GLY A 132 15.84 -1.58 8.91
C GLY A 132 16.81 -1.28 10.03
#